data_AF-A0A528H2H1-F1
#
_entry.id   AF-A0A528H2H1-F1
#
_cell.length_a   1.000
_cell.length_b   1.000
_cell.length_c   1.000
_cell.angle_alpha   90.00
_cell.angle_beta   90.00
_cell.angle_gamma   90.00
#
_symmetry.space_group_name_H-M   'P 1'
#
loop_
_entity.id
_entity.type
_entity.pdbx_description
1 polymer ?
#
loop_
_entity_poly.entity_id
_entity_poly.type
_entity_poly.pdbx_seq_one_letter_code
_entity_poly.pdbx_strand_id
1 'polypeptide(L)'
;MAFASLVERERLAGLRVGMEVPAYYLHPHAYVRVKELLGKAIVDEPCNIISGLRSVKSPAELAYVRSAARVADAGMTVFADQLSAGRTELDLCGQVYRALLASGSELPASTMNLVSGHRSVYSHGAPTRKPLRHGDIGHIEYG
;
A
#
# COMPACT_ATOMS: atom_id res chain seq x y z
N MET A 1 23.21 -18.51 0.28
CA MET A 1 24.34 -18.55 -0.67
C MET A 1 24.62 -17.18 -1.31
N ALA A 2 23.63 -16.42 -1.80
CA ALA A 2 23.89 -15.06 -2.32
C ALA A 2 24.25 -14.01 -1.24
N PHE A 3 23.50 -13.96 -0.13
CA PHE A 3 23.74 -12.93 0.91
C PHE A 3 25.06 -13.12 1.67
N ALA A 4 25.48 -14.37 1.92
CA ALA A 4 26.78 -14.64 2.53
C ALA A 4 27.94 -14.12 1.67
N SER A 5 27.87 -14.35 0.35
CA SER A 5 28.84 -13.80 -0.60
C SER A 5 28.83 -12.27 -0.62
N LEU A 6 27.66 -11.63 -0.44
CA LEU A 6 27.57 -10.17 -0.30
C LEU A 6 28.30 -9.67 0.96
N VAL A 7 28.09 -10.33 2.11
CA VAL A 7 28.75 -9.97 3.38
C VAL A 7 30.28 -10.00 3.23
N GLU A 8 30.80 -11.02 2.55
CA GLU A 8 32.23 -11.15 2.28
C GLU A 8 32.73 -10.11 1.29
N ARG A 9 32.04 -9.95 0.15
CA ARG A 9 32.42 -9.03 -0.92
C ARG A 9 32.44 -7.58 -0.46
N GLU A 10 31.41 -7.16 0.26
CA GLU A 10 31.28 -5.80 0.82
C GLU A 10 31.97 -5.66 2.19
N ARG A 11 32.62 -6.72 2.70
CA ARG A 11 33.40 -6.74 3.95
C ARG A 11 32.61 -6.27 5.17
N LEU A 12 31.36 -6.72 5.31
CA LEU A 12 30.42 -6.21 6.32
C LEU A 12 30.68 -6.72 7.74
N ALA A 13 31.40 -7.85 7.92
CA ALA A 13 31.53 -8.56 9.21
C ALA A 13 32.21 -7.78 10.36
N GLY A 14 32.80 -6.62 10.09
CA GLY A 14 33.39 -5.71 11.09
C GLY A 14 32.84 -4.30 11.06
N LEU A 15 31.80 -4.05 10.26
CA LEU A 15 31.17 -2.73 10.13
C LEU A 15 29.99 -2.57 11.09
N ARG A 16 29.44 -1.35 11.12
CA ARG A 16 28.18 -1.05 11.76
C ARG A 16 27.06 -1.18 10.73
N VAL A 17 26.29 -2.24 10.82
CA VAL A 17 25.20 -2.56 9.89
C VAL A 17 23.86 -2.36 10.59
N GLY A 18 23.01 -1.53 10.00
CA GLY A 18 21.60 -1.40 10.38
C GLY A 18 20.74 -2.32 9.54
N MET A 19 19.70 -2.89 10.13
CA MET A 19 18.74 -3.74 9.42
C MET A 19 17.31 -3.26 9.64
N GLU A 20 16.59 -2.98 8.56
CA GLU A 20 15.16 -2.75 8.62
C GLU A 20 14.44 -4.09 8.77
N VAL A 21 13.52 -4.16 9.73
CA VAL A 21 12.69 -5.36 9.98
C VAL A 21 11.24 -4.99 9.68
N PRO A 22 10.83 -4.99 8.39
CA PRO A 22 9.47 -4.63 8.01
C PRO A 22 8.46 -5.67 8.49
N ALA A 23 7.21 -5.25 8.69
CA ALA A 23 6.11 -6.15 9.04
C ALA A 23 5.78 -7.18 7.94
N TYR A 24 6.18 -6.90 6.69
CA TYR A 24 5.91 -7.71 5.51
C TYR A 24 7.21 -7.92 4.72
N TYR A 25 7.26 -8.96 3.89
CA TYR A 25 8.34 -9.27 2.95
C TYR A 25 9.69 -9.74 3.51
N LEU A 26 9.95 -9.63 4.82
CA LEU A 26 11.10 -10.29 5.46
C LEU A 26 10.65 -11.56 6.18
N HIS A 27 10.91 -12.72 5.58
CA HIS A 27 10.56 -14.01 6.18
C HIS A 27 11.37 -14.25 7.48
N PRO A 28 10.78 -14.76 8.57
CA PRO A 28 11.48 -14.95 9.84
C PRO A 28 12.76 -15.82 9.75
N HIS A 29 12.76 -16.85 8.90
CA HIS A 29 13.95 -17.68 8.69
C HIS A 29 15.07 -16.92 7.96
N ALA A 30 14.72 -16.01 7.04
CA ALA A 30 15.70 -15.17 6.38
C ALA A 30 16.28 -14.14 7.35
N TYR A 31 15.43 -13.55 8.20
CA TYR A 31 15.85 -12.68 9.29
C TYR A 31 16.87 -13.35 10.21
N VAL A 32 16.57 -14.53 10.74
CA VAL A 32 17.51 -15.30 11.59
C VAL A 32 18.82 -15.54 10.86
N ARG A 33 18.76 -15.94 9.59
CA ARG A 33 19.96 -16.23 8.80
C ARG A 33 20.83 -14.99 8.55
N VAL A 34 20.22 -13.84 8.26
CA VAL A 34 20.95 -12.57 8.10
C VAL A 34 21.61 -12.16 9.40
N LYS A 35 20.90 -12.35 10.53
CA LYS A 35 21.42 -12.08 11.86
C LYS A 35 22.65 -12.92 12.21
N GLU A 36 22.61 -14.22 11.89
CA GLU A 36 23.77 -15.11 12.05
C GLU A 36 24.96 -14.68 11.18
N LEU A 37 24.71 -14.30 9.93
CA LEU A 37 25.76 -13.95 8.97
C LEU A 37 26.47 -12.65 9.31
N LEU A 38 25.71 -11.62 9.72
CA LEU A 38 26.28 -10.33 10.09
C LEU A 38 26.84 -10.36 11.52
N GLY A 39 26.29 -11.20 12.41
CA GLY A 39 26.78 -11.39 13.76
C GLY A 39 26.93 -10.06 14.51
N LYS A 40 28.14 -9.79 15.01
CA LYS A 40 28.47 -8.57 15.77
C LYS A 40 28.44 -7.29 14.92
N ALA A 41 28.39 -7.39 13.59
CA ALA A 41 28.29 -6.23 12.73
C ALA A 41 26.91 -5.56 12.80
N ILE A 42 25.86 -6.29 13.20
CA ILE A 42 24.54 -5.68 13.42
C ILE A 42 24.60 -4.85 14.69
N VAL A 43 24.33 -3.56 14.56
CA VAL A 43 24.37 -2.62 15.70
C VAL A 43 23.08 -1.85 15.91
N ASP A 44 22.14 -1.91 14.96
CA ASP A 44 20.86 -1.20 15.04
C ASP A 44 19.75 -2.00 14.33
N GLU A 45 18.78 -2.48 15.11
CA GLU A 45 17.68 -3.34 14.65
C GLU A 45 16.45 -3.21 15.58
N PRO A 46 15.25 -2.91 15.05
CA PRO A 46 15.01 -2.46 13.68
C PRO A 46 15.55 -1.04 13.49
N CYS A 47 16.40 -0.84 12.47
CA CYS A 47 16.76 0.51 12.08
C CYS A 47 15.58 1.15 11.32
N ASN A 48 15.38 2.45 11.50
CA ASN A 48 14.28 3.21 10.87
C ASN A 48 14.80 4.33 9.97
N ILE A 49 16.05 4.20 9.47
CA ILE A 49 16.74 5.25 8.73
C ILE A 49 15.97 5.59 7.44
N ILE A 50 15.54 4.59 6.66
CA ILE A 50 14.85 4.87 5.38
C ILE A 50 13.46 5.45 5.65
N SER A 51 12.72 4.92 6.62
CA SER A 51 11.43 5.48 7.03
C SER A 51 11.54 6.95 7.46
N GLY A 52 12.55 7.29 8.26
CA GLY A 52 12.84 8.66 8.67
C GLY A 52 13.15 9.58 7.48
N LEU A 53 14.05 9.15 6.59
CA LEU A 53 14.41 9.92 5.38
C LEU A 53 13.20 10.15 4.46
N ARG A 54 12.33 9.14 4.31
CA ARG A 54 11.13 9.23 3.47
C ARG A 54 10.04 10.11 4.06
N SER A 55 10.13 10.54 5.31
CA SER A 55 9.06 11.32 5.95
C SER A 55 8.89 12.69 5.26
N VAL A 56 9.99 13.35 4.90
CA VAL A 56 9.97 14.63 4.16
C VAL A 56 10.12 14.37 2.66
N LYS A 57 9.13 14.80 1.88
CA LYS A 57 9.10 14.59 0.43
C LYS A 57 9.89 15.67 -0.31
N SER A 58 10.66 15.27 -1.31
CA SER A 58 11.28 16.17 -2.28
C SER A 58 10.20 16.86 -3.16
N PRO A 59 10.55 17.95 -3.87
CA PRO A 59 9.64 18.59 -4.82
C PRO A 59 9.13 17.64 -5.91
N ALA A 60 9.97 16.71 -6.37
CA ALA A 60 9.60 15.70 -7.37
C ALA A 60 8.58 14.69 -6.82
N GLU A 61 8.80 14.16 -5.61
CA GLU A 61 7.84 13.26 -4.96
C GLU A 61 6.49 13.94 -4.72
N LEU A 62 6.48 15.20 -4.31
CA LEU A 62 5.24 15.97 -4.16
C LEU A 62 4.53 16.18 -5.51
N ALA A 63 5.27 16.33 -6.61
CA ALA A 63 4.68 16.40 -7.94
C ALA A 63 3.98 15.08 -8.32
N TYR A 64 4.59 13.93 -8.00
CA TYR A 64 3.95 12.63 -8.20
C TYR A 64 2.71 12.44 -7.35
N VAL A 65 2.75 12.79 -6.05
CA VAL A 65 1.57 12.72 -5.17
C VAL A 65 0.43 13.58 -5.70
N ARG A 66 0.71 14.80 -6.17
CA ARG A 66 -0.30 15.67 -6.78
C ARG A 66 -0.85 15.09 -8.08
N SER A 67 -0.02 14.42 -8.88
CA SER A 67 -0.47 13.75 -10.10
C SER A 67 -1.38 12.58 -9.77
N ALA A 68 -1.01 11.74 -8.81
CA ALA A 68 -1.83 10.62 -8.33
C ALA A 68 -3.17 11.12 -7.75
N ALA A 69 -3.17 12.23 -7.00
CA ALA A 69 -4.39 12.84 -6.47
C ALA A 69 -5.38 13.23 -7.59
N ARG A 70 -4.90 13.83 -8.69
CA ARG A 70 -5.79 14.15 -9.83
C ARG A 70 -6.41 12.91 -10.48
N VAL A 71 -5.66 11.80 -10.52
CA VAL A 71 -6.18 10.52 -11.01
C VAL A 71 -7.23 9.96 -10.03
N ALA A 72 -6.98 10.05 -8.73
CA ALA A 72 -7.94 9.68 -7.70
C ALA A 72 -9.24 10.51 -7.78
N ASP A 73 -9.13 11.82 -8.05
CA ASP A 73 -10.29 12.71 -8.25
C ASP A 73 -11.17 12.27 -9.43
N ALA A 74 -10.56 11.78 -10.52
CA ALA A 74 -11.30 11.21 -11.65
C ALA A 74 -12.07 9.94 -11.25
N GLY A 75 -11.43 9.06 -10.45
CA GLY A 75 -12.10 7.90 -9.85
C GLY A 75 -13.28 8.30 -8.95
N MET A 76 -13.12 9.36 -8.15
CA MET A 76 -14.16 9.85 -7.24
C MET A 76 -15.34 10.47 -8.00
N THR A 77 -15.05 11.18 -9.08
CA THR A 77 -16.08 11.72 -9.98
C THR A 77 -16.93 10.59 -10.55
N VAL A 78 -16.31 9.54 -11.08
CA VAL A 78 -17.02 8.36 -11.59
C VAL A 78 -17.80 7.64 -10.49
N PHE A 79 -17.24 7.52 -9.29
CA PHE A 79 -17.95 6.95 -8.15
C PHE A 79 -19.25 7.71 -7.85
N ALA A 80 -19.17 9.04 -7.74
CA ALA A 80 -20.31 9.89 -7.44
C ALA A 80 -21.37 9.84 -8.56
N ASP A 81 -20.95 9.90 -9.82
CA ASP A 81 -21.86 9.88 -10.98
C ASP A 81 -22.57 8.54 -11.17
N GLN A 82 -21.91 7.43 -10.79
CA GLN A 82 -22.44 6.07 -10.95
C GLN A 82 -23.17 5.55 -9.71
N LEU A 83 -23.20 6.32 -8.62
CA LEU A 83 -23.86 5.95 -7.38
C LEU A 83 -25.38 5.91 -7.57
N SER A 84 -25.95 4.71 -7.55
CA SER A 84 -27.39 4.52 -7.80
C SER A 84 -27.94 3.29 -7.07
N ALA A 85 -29.18 3.38 -6.60
CA ALA A 85 -29.87 2.28 -5.96
C ALA A 85 -30.04 1.09 -6.93
N GLY A 86 -29.88 -0.13 -6.43
CA GLY A 86 -29.91 -1.36 -7.22
C GLY A 86 -28.57 -1.77 -7.83
N ARG A 87 -27.62 -0.84 -8.00
CA ARG A 87 -26.23 -1.17 -8.39
C ARG A 87 -25.55 -1.92 -7.26
N THR A 88 -24.70 -2.90 -7.57
CA THR A 88 -23.92 -3.61 -6.53
C THR A 88 -22.61 -2.89 -6.20
N GLU A 89 -22.09 -3.09 -4.99
CA GLU A 89 -20.76 -2.57 -4.59
C GLU A 89 -19.68 -3.04 -5.57
N LEU A 90 -19.69 -4.32 -5.99
CA LEU A 90 -18.72 -4.86 -6.96
C LEU A 90 -18.77 -4.17 -8.31
N ASP A 91 -19.97 -3.93 -8.83
CA ASP A 91 -20.14 -3.27 -10.12
C ASP A 91 -19.67 -1.81 -10.07
N LEU A 92 -20.04 -1.08 -9.01
CA LEU A 92 -19.54 0.28 -8.79
C LEU A 92 -18.01 0.33 -8.65
N CYS A 93 -17.43 -0.57 -7.86
CA CYS A 93 -15.99 -0.72 -7.73
C CYS A 93 -15.30 -0.96 -9.09
N GLY A 94 -15.88 -1.83 -9.94
CA GLY A 94 -15.38 -2.08 -11.29
C GLY A 94 -15.34 -0.84 -12.18
N GLN A 95 -16.36 0.02 -12.10
CA GLN A 95 -16.37 1.28 -12.85
C GLN A 95 -15.27 2.24 -12.38
N VAL A 96 -15.08 2.35 -11.06
CA VAL A 96 -14.03 3.21 -10.50
C VAL A 96 -12.64 2.69 -10.87
N TYR A 97 -12.40 1.39 -10.76
CA TYR A 97 -11.14 0.78 -11.21
C TYR A 97 -10.84 1.06 -12.68
N ARG A 98 -11.85 0.90 -13.55
CA ARG A 98 -11.71 1.22 -14.97
C ARG A 98 -11.32 2.69 -15.16
N ALA A 99 -11.98 3.61 -14.46
CA ALA A 99 -11.70 5.03 -14.55
C ALA A 99 -10.27 5.39 -14.11
N LEU A 100 -9.83 4.83 -12.97
CA LEU A 100 -8.48 5.03 -12.45
C LEU A 100 -7.42 4.54 -13.46
N LEU A 101 -7.52 3.28 -13.89
CA LEU A 101 -6.55 2.68 -14.79
C LEU A 101 -6.53 3.37 -16.16
N ALA A 102 -7.70 3.75 -16.70
CA ALA A 102 -7.80 4.47 -17.97
C ALA A 102 -7.26 5.92 -17.88
N SER A 103 -7.24 6.52 -16.69
CA SER A 103 -6.72 7.86 -16.45
C SER A 103 -5.21 7.89 -16.18
N GLY A 104 -4.52 6.76 -16.39
CA GLY A 104 -3.07 6.65 -16.20
C GLY A 104 -2.65 6.26 -14.78
N SER A 105 -3.56 5.71 -13.97
CA SER A 105 -3.18 5.08 -12.70
C SER A 105 -2.31 3.85 -12.95
N GLU A 106 -1.40 3.60 -12.01
CA GLU A 106 -0.75 2.30 -11.86
C GLU A 106 -1.63 1.36 -11.00
N LEU A 107 -1.13 0.15 -10.74
CA LEU A 107 -1.78 -0.77 -9.82
C LEU A 107 -1.76 -0.18 -8.40
N PRO A 108 -2.90 -0.12 -7.69
CA PRO A 108 -2.93 0.44 -6.35
C PRO A 108 -2.19 -0.48 -5.37
N ALA A 109 -1.66 0.12 -4.30
CA ALA A 109 -0.93 -0.62 -3.26
C ALA A 109 -1.86 -1.53 -2.44
N SER A 110 -3.13 -1.17 -2.36
CA SER A 110 -4.19 -1.96 -1.72
C SER A 110 -5.40 -2.10 -2.63
N THR A 111 -6.16 -3.18 -2.45
CA THR A 111 -7.45 -3.33 -3.13
C THR A 111 -8.43 -2.27 -2.64
N MET A 112 -9.34 -1.84 -3.52
CA MET A 112 -10.38 -0.87 -3.19
C MET A 112 -11.35 -1.46 -2.18
N ASN A 113 -11.65 -0.68 -1.14
CA ASN A 113 -12.70 -0.96 -0.18
C ASN A 113 -13.95 -0.18 -0.57
N LEU A 114 -15.10 -0.82 -0.50
CA LEU A 114 -16.39 -0.18 -0.69
C LEU A 114 -17.43 -0.92 0.11
N VAL A 115 -18.05 -0.23 1.06
CA VAL A 115 -19.10 -0.77 1.91
C VAL A 115 -20.29 0.18 1.99
N SER A 116 -21.47 -0.41 2.13
CA SER A 116 -22.73 0.33 2.16
C SER A 116 -23.74 -0.24 3.16
N GLY A 117 -24.61 0.63 3.68
CA GLY A 117 -25.64 0.32 4.67
C GLY A 117 -25.03 -0.26 5.95
N HIS A 118 -25.57 -1.38 6.43
CA HIS A 118 -25.06 -2.07 7.62
C HIS A 118 -23.59 -2.47 7.53
N ARG A 119 -23.00 -2.60 6.33
CA ARG A 119 -21.59 -2.95 6.14
C ARG A 119 -20.64 -1.79 6.43
N SER A 120 -21.16 -0.57 6.60
CA SER A 120 -20.36 0.61 6.92
C SER A 120 -19.64 0.52 8.28
N VAL A 121 -19.95 -0.51 9.08
CA VAL A 121 -19.19 -0.87 10.29
C VAL A 121 -17.79 -1.41 10.00
N TYR A 122 -17.50 -1.84 8.78
CA TYR A 122 -16.18 -2.34 8.40
C TYR A 122 -15.32 -1.20 7.84
N SER A 123 -14.19 -0.89 8.48
CA SER A 123 -13.25 0.13 7.97
C SER A 123 -12.70 -0.25 6.59
N HIS A 124 -12.21 -1.48 6.41
CA HIS A 124 -11.62 -1.96 5.16
C HIS A 124 -12.39 -3.14 4.58
N GLY A 125 -13.69 -2.93 4.29
CA GLY A 125 -14.53 -3.98 3.72
C GLY A 125 -14.40 -4.08 2.21
N ALA A 126 -14.08 -5.28 1.71
CA ALA A 126 -14.10 -5.56 0.29
C ALA A 126 -15.53 -5.43 -0.29
N PRO A 127 -15.67 -4.92 -1.53
CA PRO A 127 -16.96 -4.80 -2.19
C PRO A 127 -17.62 -6.17 -2.41
N THR A 128 -18.95 -6.20 -2.33
CA THR A 128 -19.74 -7.43 -2.52
C THR A 128 -20.85 -7.28 -3.57
N ARG A 129 -21.63 -8.35 -3.75
CA ARG A 129 -22.85 -8.33 -4.57
C ARG A 129 -24.01 -7.59 -3.90
N LYS A 130 -23.82 -6.99 -2.71
CA LYS A 130 -24.87 -6.22 -2.03
C LYS A 130 -25.32 -5.06 -2.94
N PRO A 131 -26.61 -4.95 -3.27
CA PRO A 131 -27.14 -3.77 -3.93
C PRO A 131 -27.14 -2.56 -2.99
N LEU A 132 -26.79 -1.40 -3.52
CA LEU A 132 -26.97 -0.10 -2.89
C LEU A 132 -28.47 0.18 -2.76
N ARG A 133 -28.87 0.78 -1.64
CA ARG A 133 -30.26 1.16 -1.35
C ARG A 133 -30.36 2.64 -1.05
N HIS A 134 -31.53 3.22 -1.31
CA HIS A 134 -31.80 4.57 -0.88
C HIS A 134 -31.70 4.66 0.66
N GLY A 135 -30.99 5.67 1.17
CA GLY A 135 -30.70 5.83 2.59
C GLY A 135 -29.52 5.01 3.12
N ASP A 136 -28.85 4.20 2.30
CA ASP A 136 -27.58 3.59 2.70
C ASP A 136 -26.52 4.70 2.89
N ILE A 137 -25.86 4.68 4.04
CA ILE A 137 -24.58 5.34 4.25
C ILE A 137 -23.45 4.40 3.83
N GLY A 138 -22.24 4.91 3.61
CA GLY A 138 -21.10 4.09 3.24
C GLY A 138 -19.84 4.89 2.96
N HIS A 139 -18.78 4.18 2.63
CA HIS A 139 -17.50 4.77 2.27
C HIS A 139 -16.80 3.94 1.19
N ILE A 140 -15.98 4.63 0.41
CA ILE A 140 -15.09 4.07 -0.59
C ILE A 140 -13.67 4.52 -0.27
N GLU A 141 -12.72 3.59 -0.35
CA GLU A 141 -11.31 3.85 -0.11
C GLU A 141 -10.48 3.21 -1.22
N TYR A 142 -9.61 4.01 -1.84
CA TYR A 142 -8.61 3.57 -2.79
C TYR A 142 -7.44 4.54 -2.78
N GLY A 143 -6.26 4.04 -3.15
CA GLY A 143 -4.99 4.77 -3.17
C GLY A 143 -3.82 3.85 -3.42
#